data_AF-A0A2D6U208-F1
#
_entry.id   AF-A0A2D6U208-F1
#
_cell.length_a   1.000
_cell.length_b   1.000
_cell.length_c   1.000
_cell.angle_alpha   90.00
_cell.angle_beta   90.00
_cell.angle_gamma   90.00
#
_symmetry.space_group_name_H-M   'P 1'
#
loop_
_entity.id
_entity.type
_entity.pdbx_description
1 polymer ?
#
loop_
_entity_poly.entity_id
_entity_poly.type
_entity_poly.pdbx_seq_one_letter_code
_entity_poly.pdbx_strand_id
1 'polypeptide(L)'
;MSISVSSQRMIVSIKWQKLFLIKADCPPTIYPISTSKNPPSCKEGSFGTPLGLHTVAEKIGAGATRGTVFKGRVPQAYTYENAPPEEREKNLITTRIIRIRGLEAGLNSGKSHDSFERYIYLHGTNHEAQIGQPFSMGCIELKNEDIERLYDRVAIGDLLYIK
;
A
#
# COMPACT_ATOMS: atom_id res chain seq x y z
N MET A 1 0.83 23.54 -5.23
CA MET A 1 1.01 22.25 -5.93
C MET A 1 0.04 22.25 -7.11
N SER A 2 0.53 22.23 -8.36
CA SER A 2 -0.32 22.01 -9.52
C SER A 2 -0.54 20.51 -9.68
N ILE A 3 -1.80 20.07 -9.66
CA ILE A 3 -2.15 18.69 -10.00
C ILE A 3 -2.23 18.62 -11.52
N SER A 4 -1.28 17.95 -12.16
CA SER A 4 -1.30 17.68 -13.60
C SER A 4 -2.36 16.62 -13.91
N VAL A 5 -3.03 16.78 -15.06
CA VAL A 5 -3.99 15.76 -15.55
C VAL A 5 -3.25 14.45 -15.75
N SER A 6 -3.70 13.39 -15.08
CA SER A 6 -3.14 12.05 -15.20
C SER A 6 -4.04 11.15 -16.06
N SER A 7 -3.44 10.42 -16.99
CA SER A 7 -4.09 9.36 -17.77
C SER A 7 -4.31 8.07 -16.96
N GLN A 8 -3.74 8.00 -15.75
CA GLN A 8 -3.83 6.87 -14.84
C GLN A 8 -4.35 7.30 -13.46
N ARG A 9 -5.28 6.53 -12.89
CA ARG A 9 -5.86 6.78 -11.57
C ARG A 9 -5.86 5.50 -10.75
N MET A 10 -5.40 5.58 -9.50
CA MET A 10 -5.58 4.52 -8.52
C MET A 10 -6.68 4.90 -7.54
N ILE A 11 -7.61 3.98 -7.29
CA ILE A 11 -8.66 4.15 -6.28
C ILE A 11 -8.63 2.95 -5.37
N VAL A 12 -8.46 3.18 -4.07
CA VAL A 12 -8.65 2.16 -3.04
C VAL A 12 -10.04 2.35 -2.44
N SER A 13 -10.82 1.28 -2.47
CA SER A 13 -12.07 1.20 -1.72
C SER A 13 -11.89 0.32 -0.50
N ILE A 14 -11.96 0.93 0.68
CA ILE A 14 -11.97 0.26 1.98
C ILE A 14 -13.22 -0.60 2.10
N LYS A 15 -14.40 -0.06 1.76
CA LYS A 15 -15.66 -0.82 1.85
C LYS A 15 -15.61 -2.12 1.04
N TRP A 16 -14.97 -2.09 -0.13
CA TRP A 16 -14.98 -3.22 -1.08
C TRP A 16 -13.69 -4.05 -1.03
N GLN A 17 -12.70 -3.62 -0.23
CA GLN A 17 -11.39 -4.25 -0.14
C GLN A 17 -10.78 -4.47 -1.54
N LYS A 18 -10.82 -3.41 -2.37
CA LYS A 18 -10.33 -3.42 -3.75
C LYS A 18 -9.50 -2.18 -4.08
N LEU A 19 -8.46 -2.39 -4.87
CA LEU A 19 -7.74 -1.34 -5.58
C LEU A 19 -8.10 -1.41 -7.06
N PHE A 20 -8.52 -0.28 -7.60
CA PHE A 20 -8.81 -0.09 -9.03
C PHE A 20 -7.68 0.72 -9.65
N LEU A 21 -7.01 0.13 -10.64
CA LEU A 21 -6.06 0.83 -11.50
C LEU A 21 -6.76 1.12 -12.83
N ILE A 22 -7.07 2.40 -13.05
CA ILE A 22 -7.82 2.88 -14.21
C ILE A 22 -6.86 3.60 -15.13
N LYS A 23 -6.81 3.19 -16.40
CA LYS A 23 -6.13 3.92 -17.47
C LYS A 23 -7.17 4.41 -18.47
N ALA A 24 -6.91 5.53 -19.12
CA ALA A 24 -7.75 6.00 -20.22
C ALA A 24 -7.95 4.88 -21.26
N ASP A 25 -9.19 4.74 -21.73
CA ASP A 25 -9.58 3.83 -22.82
C ASP A 25 -9.26 2.34 -22.59
N CYS A 26 -9.06 1.93 -21.34
CA CYS A 26 -8.83 0.53 -20.96
C CYS A 26 -9.79 0.11 -19.83
N PRO A 27 -10.25 -1.16 -19.81
CA PRO A 27 -10.93 -1.71 -18.65
C PRO A 27 -10.05 -1.58 -17.39
N PRO A 28 -10.65 -1.29 -16.22
CA PRO A 28 -9.88 -1.19 -14.99
C PRO A 28 -9.26 -2.53 -14.62
N THR A 29 -7.98 -2.52 -14.23
CA THR A 29 -7.40 -3.66 -13.51
C THR A 29 -7.81 -3.58 -12.05
N ILE A 30 -8.34 -4.67 -11.51
CA ILE A 30 -8.84 -4.72 -10.13
C ILE A 30 -7.95 -5.67 -9.34
N TYR A 31 -7.42 -5.19 -8.22
CA TYR A 31 -6.67 -6.00 -7.27
C TYR A 31 -7.50 -6.17 -5.99
N PRO A 32 -7.69 -7.40 -5.49
CA PRO A 32 -8.16 -7.58 -4.14
C PRO A 32 -7.08 -7.10 -3.17
N ILE A 33 -7.48 -6.42 -2.11
CA ILE A 33 -6.57 -5.86 -1.11
C ILE A 33 -7.05 -6.17 0.30
N SER A 34 -6.22 -5.88 1.29
CA SER A 34 -6.62 -5.80 2.69
C SER A 34 -6.18 -4.47 3.29
N THR A 35 -7.14 -3.71 3.81
CA THR A 35 -6.88 -2.47 4.55
C THR A 35 -6.85 -2.76 6.06
N SER A 36 -6.72 -1.70 6.86
CA SER A 36 -6.74 -1.79 8.32
C SER A 36 -7.98 -2.48 8.86
N LYS A 37 -7.80 -3.30 9.91
CA LYS A 37 -8.91 -3.80 10.75
C LYS A 37 -9.58 -2.73 11.62
N ASN A 38 -8.85 -1.66 11.95
CA ASN A 38 -9.37 -0.50 12.66
C ASN A 38 -10.17 0.41 11.72
N PRO A 39 -11.12 1.22 12.25
CA PRO A 39 -11.86 2.20 11.46
C PRO A 39 -10.93 3.14 10.65
N PRO A 40 -11.33 3.58 9.45
CA PRO A 40 -10.55 4.51 8.64
C PRO A 40 -10.21 5.77 9.41
N SER A 41 -8.94 6.18 9.37
CA SER A 41 -8.46 7.32 10.13
C SER A 41 -7.13 7.83 9.62
N CYS A 42 -7.01 9.15 9.52
CA CYS A 42 -5.74 9.80 9.23
C CYS A 42 -4.93 10.09 10.49
N LYS A 43 -5.53 10.02 11.69
CA LYS A 43 -4.86 10.37 12.94
C LYS A 43 -3.68 9.44 13.23
N GLU A 44 -2.57 10.02 13.67
CA GLU A 44 -1.42 9.30 14.20
C GLU A 44 -1.83 8.36 15.35
N GLY A 45 -1.20 7.19 15.44
CA GLY A 45 -1.52 6.16 16.44
C GLY A 45 -2.89 5.48 16.28
N SER A 46 -3.71 5.85 15.30
CA SER A 46 -5.03 5.22 15.10
C SER A 46 -4.98 3.81 14.53
N PHE A 47 -3.87 3.48 13.84
CA PHE A 47 -3.69 2.27 13.03
C PHE A 47 -4.77 2.08 11.94
N GLY A 48 -5.59 3.10 11.67
CA GLY A 48 -6.57 3.12 10.59
C GLY A 48 -5.92 3.43 9.25
N THR A 49 -6.45 2.86 8.17
CA THR A 49 -6.05 3.26 6.81
C THR A 49 -6.50 4.70 6.55
N PRO A 50 -5.60 5.59 6.08
CA PRO A 50 -5.94 7.00 5.86
C PRO A 50 -6.92 7.16 4.69
N LEU A 51 -7.68 8.25 4.72
CA LEU A 51 -8.60 8.65 3.66
C LEU A 51 -8.01 9.76 2.81
N GLY A 52 -8.63 10.01 1.66
CA GLY A 52 -8.34 11.17 0.82
C GLY A 52 -7.26 10.91 -0.23
N LEU A 53 -6.82 12.00 -0.85
CA LEU A 53 -5.87 11.98 -1.96
C LEU A 53 -4.43 11.84 -1.46
N HIS A 54 -3.70 10.98 -2.15
CA HIS A 54 -2.30 10.67 -1.94
C HIS A 54 -1.56 10.66 -3.29
N THR A 55 -0.24 10.72 -3.22
CA THR A 55 0.67 10.44 -4.34
C THR A 55 1.58 9.26 -3.99
N VAL A 56 1.95 8.46 -4.98
CA VAL A 56 3.11 7.57 -4.90
C VAL A 56 4.35 8.43 -4.69
N ALA A 57 5.01 8.26 -3.54
CA ALA A 57 6.15 9.06 -3.13
C ALA A 57 7.47 8.31 -3.31
N GLU A 58 7.49 7.01 -2.99
CA GLU A 58 8.68 6.16 -3.12
C GLU A 58 8.30 4.74 -3.50
N LYS A 59 9.24 4.05 -4.13
CA LYS A 59 9.11 2.66 -4.57
C LYS A 59 10.35 1.90 -4.12
N ILE A 60 10.16 0.80 -3.37
CA ILE A 60 11.26 0.02 -2.77
C ILE A 60 11.06 -1.47 -3.13
N GLY A 61 12.17 -2.15 -3.39
CA GLY A 61 12.19 -3.58 -3.74
C GLY A 61 12.29 -3.88 -5.23
N ALA A 62 12.65 -2.91 -6.08
CA ALA A 62 12.96 -3.17 -7.48
C ALA A 62 14.05 -4.26 -7.61
N GLY A 63 13.80 -5.28 -8.43
CA GLY A 63 14.71 -6.40 -8.64
C GLY A 63 14.83 -7.38 -7.47
N ALA A 64 14.18 -7.14 -6.33
CA ALA A 64 14.15 -8.10 -5.23
C ALA A 64 13.31 -9.33 -5.60
N THR A 65 13.74 -10.50 -5.14
CA THR A 65 13.00 -11.75 -5.32
C THR A 65 11.58 -11.63 -4.77
N ARG A 66 10.59 -12.19 -5.48
CA ARG A 66 9.22 -12.28 -4.97
C ARG A 66 9.23 -12.96 -3.60
N GLY A 67 8.51 -12.39 -2.65
CA GLY A 67 8.46 -12.86 -1.28
C GLY A 67 9.59 -12.36 -0.38
N THR A 68 10.60 -11.63 -0.87
CA THR A 68 11.63 -11.00 -0.03
C THR A 68 10.98 -10.20 1.10
N VAL A 69 11.43 -10.44 2.33
CA VAL A 69 10.95 -9.72 3.52
C VAL A 69 11.66 -8.38 3.63
N PHE A 70 10.96 -7.34 4.06
CA PHE A 70 11.53 -6.02 4.33
C PHE A 70 11.35 -5.63 5.80
N LYS A 71 12.44 -5.19 6.44
CA LYS A 71 12.44 -4.64 7.81
C LYS A 71 12.99 -3.23 7.79
N GLY A 72 12.22 -2.27 8.30
CA GLY A 72 12.61 -0.86 8.20
C GLY A 72 12.85 -0.38 6.75
N ARG A 73 12.18 -1.03 5.78
CA ARG A 73 12.36 -0.85 4.32
C ARG A 73 13.68 -1.40 3.75
N VAL A 74 14.44 -2.17 4.52
CA VAL A 74 15.67 -2.85 4.07
C VAL A 74 15.34 -4.30 3.70
N PRO A 75 15.70 -4.76 2.48
CA PRO A 75 15.47 -6.15 2.08
C PRO A 75 16.29 -7.10 2.96
N GLN A 76 15.66 -8.19 3.39
CA GLN A 76 16.32 -9.27 4.09
C GLN A 76 16.86 -10.30 3.08
N ALA A 77 17.87 -11.06 3.48
CA ALA A 77 18.47 -12.11 2.65
C ALA A 77 17.59 -13.37 2.50
N TYR A 78 16.31 -13.31 2.89
CA TYR A 78 15.35 -14.41 2.83
C TYR A 78 13.97 -13.95 2.37
N THR A 79 13.20 -14.90 1.85
CA THR A 79 11.77 -14.77 1.55
C THR A 79 10.93 -15.14 2.76
N TYR A 80 9.63 -14.79 2.76
CA TYR A 80 8.74 -15.08 3.89
C TYR A 80 8.57 -16.59 4.15
N GLU A 81 8.75 -17.44 3.15
CA GLU A 81 8.71 -18.90 3.31
C GLU A 81 9.87 -19.41 4.18
N ASN A 82 11.05 -18.78 4.00
CA ASN A 82 12.30 -19.09 4.68
C ASN A 82 12.58 -18.18 5.89
N ALA A 83 11.64 -17.31 6.25
CA ALA A 83 11.78 -16.47 7.44
C ALA A 83 11.73 -17.34 8.71
N PRO A 84 12.36 -16.90 9.82
CA PRO A 84 12.28 -17.59 11.10
C PRO A 84 10.82 -17.87 11.51
N PRO A 85 10.50 -19.05 12.09
CA PRO A 85 9.13 -19.43 12.42
C PRO A 85 8.35 -18.35 13.18
N GLU A 86 8.96 -17.74 14.18
CA GLU A 86 8.37 -16.67 15.00
C GLU A 86 8.11 -15.36 14.24
N GLU A 87 8.80 -15.15 13.11
CA GLU A 87 8.54 -14.01 12.24
C GLU A 87 7.40 -14.27 11.27
N ARG A 88 7.24 -15.52 10.81
CA ARG A 88 6.17 -15.90 9.87
C ARG A 88 4.77 -15.80 10.48
N GLU A 89 4.66 -15.83 11.81
CA GLU A 89 3.41 -15.60 12.52
C GLU A 89 3.01 -14.11 12.54
N LYS A 90 3.96 -13.21 12.27
CA LYS A 90 3.71 -11.76 12.21
C LYS A 90 3.29 -11.36 10.81
N ASN A 91 2.68 -10.18 10.72
CA ASN A 91 2.34 -9.56 9.45
C ASN A 91 3.59 -8.91 8.82
N LEU A 92 4.26 -9.66 7.94
CA LEU A 92 5.50 -9.25 7.29
C LEU A 92 5.21 -8.38 6.07
N ILE A 93 6.07 -7.39 5.84
CA ILE A 93 6.09 -6.61 4.60
C ILE A 93 6.95 -7.35 3.58
N THR A 94 6.38 -7.73 2.44
CA THR A 94 7.05 -8.59 1.46
C THR A 94 7.02 -8.05 0.03
N THR A 95 7.90 -8.57 -0.82
CA THR A 95 7.99 -8.38 -2.28
C THR A 95 8.30 -6.96 -2.74
N ARG A 96 7.40 -6.00 -2.51
CA ARG A 96 7.53 -4.60 -2.93
C ARG A 96 6.89 -3.68 -1.89
N ILE A 97 7.37 -2.45 -1.81
CA ILE A 97 6.78 -1.39 -0.99
C ILE A 97 6.57 -0.17 -1.89
N ILE A 98 5.34 0.35 -1.91
CA ILE A 98 5.01 1.64 -2.49
C ILE A 98 4.61 2.56 -1.35
N ARG A 99 5.45 3.57 -1.07
CA ARG A 99 5.13 4.58 -0.05
C ARG A 99 4.25 5.65 -0.65
N ILE A 100 3.27 6.09 0.12
CA ILE A 100 2.34 7.13 -0.29
C ILE A 100 2.47 8.35 0.62
N ARG A 101 2.27 9.54 0.04
CA ARG A 101 2.23 10.81 0.77
C ARG A 101 0.85 11.43 0.62
N GLY A 102 0.27 11.90 1.71
CA GLY A 102 -1.00 12.61 1.68
C GLY A 102 -0.86 13.97 0.97
N LEU A 103 -1.92 14.40 0.29
CA LEU A 103 -1.96 15.68 -0.44
C LEU A 103 -3.00 16.66 0.13
N GLU A 104 -3.76 16.26 1.16
CA GLU A 104 -4.83 17.05 1.74
C GLU A 104 -4.41 17.57 3.12
N ALA A 105 -4.07 18.86 3.18
CA ALA A 105 -3.66 19.54 4.40
C ALA A 105 -4.77 19.48 5.46
N GLY A 106 -4.41 19.10 6.69
CA GLY A 106 -5.37 18.97 7.79
C GLY A 106 -6.17 17.65 7.78
N LEU A 107 -6.09 16.87 6.70
CA LEU A 107 -6.66 15.53 6.64
C LEU A 107 -5.56 14.47 6.71
N ASN A 108 -4.71 14.35 5.69
CA ASN A 108 -3.74 13.26 5.54
C ASN A 108 -2.29 13.74 5.30
N SER A 109 -2.09 15.05 5.32
CA SER A 109 -0.81 15.76 5.22
C SER A 109 -0.70 16.80 6.33
N GLY A 110 0.37 16.72 7.13
CA GLY A 110 0.60 17.63 8.26
C GLY A 110 0.66 16.95 9.62
N LYS A 111 1.03 17.73 10.66
CA LYS A 111 1.35 17.20 11.99
C LYS A 111 0.20 16.38 12.58
N SER A 112 0.53 15.18 13.09
CA SER A 112 -0.41 14.23 13.71
C SER A 112 -1.42 13.57 12.78
N HIS A 113 -1.30 13.77 11.46
CA HIS A 113 -2.13 13.07 10.47
C HIS A 113 -1.41 12.75 9.15
N ASP A 114 -0.09 12.96 9.10
CA ASP A 114 0.71 12.75 7.90
C ASP A 114 0.86 11.28 7.55
N SER A 115 0.34 10.86 6.39
CA SER A 115 0.37 9.47 5.97
C SER A 115 1.78 8.95 5.65
N PHE A 116 2.70 9.84 5.26
CA PHE A 116 4.07 9.47 4.94
C PHE A 116 4.90 9.21 6.20
N GLU A 117 4.76 10.08 7.21
CA GLU A 117 5.37 9.92 8.54
C GLU A 117 4.76 8.75 9.32
N ARG A 118 3.47 8.46 9.11
CA ARG A 118 2.79 7.28 9.65
C ARG A 118 3.19 5.96 8.96
N TYR A 119 4.12 5.98 8.01
CA TYR A 119 4.64 4.79 7.33
C TYR A 119 3.56 3.96 6.62
N ILE A 120 2.58 4.62 6.00
CA ILE A 120 1.52 3.94 5.25
C ILE A 120 2.04 3.51 3.88
N TYR A 121 1.85 2.22 3.55
CA TYR A 121 2.35 1.60 2.32
C TYR A 121 1.26 0.84 1.57
N LEU A 122 1.50 0.60 0.28
CA LEU A 122 1.00 -0.58 -0.42
C LEU A 122 2.12 -1.62 -0.44
N HIS A 123 1.87 -2.85 -0.02
CA HIS A 123 2.90 -3.90 0.02
C HIS A 123 2.34 -5.31 -0.12
N GLY A 124 3.23 -6.27 -0.37
CA GLY A 124 2.92 -7.70 -0.30
C GLY A 124 2.84 -8.19 1.15
N THR A 125 2.16 -9.31 1.38
CA THR A 125 2.02 -9.93 2.71
C THR A 125 2.37 -11.41 2.69
N ASN A 126 2.83 -11.95 3.82
CA ASN A 126 2.93 -13.41 4.04
C ASN A 126 1.56 -14.05 4.37
N HIS A 127 0.51 -13.25 4.62
CA HIS A 127 -0.82 -13.70 4.93
C HIS A 127 -1.81 -13.52 3.76
N GLU A 128 -1.45 -14.00 2.56
CA GLU A 128 -2.28 -13.80 1.36
C GLU A 128 -3.71 -14.36 1.47
N ALA A 129 -3.92 -15.35 2.35
CA ALA A 129 -5.24 -15.90 2.65
C ALA A 129 -6.20 -14.88 3.30
N GLN A 130 -5.67 -13.77 3.83
CA GLN A 130 -6.44 -12.68 4.43
C GLN A 130 -6.84 -11.62 3.40
N ILE A 131 -6.30 -11.68 2.18
CA ILE A 131 -6.57 -10.69 1.13
C ILE A 131 -8.05 -10.70 0.73
N GLY A 132 -8.68 -9.54 0.77
CA GLY A 132 -10.12 -9.35 0.52
C GLY A 132 -10.93 -9.00 1.77
N GLN A 133 -10.31 -8.98 2.94
CA GLN A 133 -10.91 -8.53 4.20
C GLN A 133 -9.97 -7.61 5.00
N PRO A 134 -10.51 -6.76 5.89
CA PRO A 134 -9.68 -5.94 6.77
C PRO A 134 -8.71 -6.78 7.62
N PHE A 135 -7.41 -6.46 7.59
CA PHE A 135 -6.38 -7.25 8.26
C PHE A 135 -5.19 -6.43 8.79
N SER A 136 -4.80 -5.36 8.08
CA SER A 136 -3.58 -4.61 8.38
C SER A 136 -3.69 -3.69 9.61
N MET A 137 -2.61 -2.96 9.92
CA MET A 137 -2.54 -1.89 10.93
C MET A 137 -2.38 -0.49 10.30
N GLY A 138 -2.94 -0.29 9.12
CA GLY A 138 -2.99 1.01 8.43
C GLY A 138 -2.61 0.92 6.96
N CYS A 139 -1.67 0.05 6.62
CA CYS A 139 -1.24 -0.20 5.25
C CYS A 139 -2.34 -0.83 4.38
N ILE A 140 -2.06 -0.91 3.08
CA ILE A 140 -2.86 -1.61 2.09
C ILE A 140 -2.06 -2.83 1.63
N GLU A 141 -2.52 -4.01 1.98
CA GLU A 141 -1.88 -5.27 1.64
C GLU A 141 -2.45 -5.83 0.34
N LEU A 142 -1.58 -6.42 -0.46
CA LEU A 142 -1.89 -7.12 -1.68
C LEU A 142 -1.22 -8.50 -1.65
N LYS A 143 -1.68 -9.41 -2.52
CA LYS A 143 -0.89 -10.60 -2.84
C LYS A 143 0.47 -10.18 -3.40
N ASN A 144 1.50 -10.98 -3.15
CA ASN A 144 2.87 -10.78 -3.59
C ASN A 144 2.97 -10.64 -5.12
N GLU A 145 2.20 -11.44 -5.86
CA GLU A 145 2.12 -11.30 -7.32
C GLU A 145 1.42 -9.99 -7.75
N ASP A 146 0.34 -9.61 -7.06
CA ASP A 146 -0.43 -8.42 -7.38
C ASP A 146 0.33 -7.14 -7.08
N ILE A 147 1.04 -7.05 -5.94
CA ILE A 147 1.89 -5.89 -5.64
C ILE A 147 3.05 -5.79 -6.64
N GLU A 148 3.63 -6.91 -7.09
CA GLU A 148 4.69 -6.89 -8.10
C GLU A 148 4.19 -6.32 -9.41
N ARG A 149 3.03 -6.80 -9.90
CA ARG A 149 2.37 -6.26 -11.10
C ARG A 149 1.97 -4.80 -10.96
N LEU A 150 1.43 -4.40 -9.81
CA LEU A 150 1.07 -3.01 -9.54
C LEU A 150 2.31 -2.13 -9.53
N TYR A 151 3.38 -2.57 -8.88
CA TYR A 151 4.65 -1.85 -8.79
C TYR A 151 5.20 -1.50 -10.16
N ASP A 152 5.16 -2.41 -11.13
CA ASP A 152 5.67 -2.16 -12.47
C ASP A 152 4.78 -1.19 -13.29
N ARG A 153 3.51 -1.04 -12.89
CA ARG A 153 2.53 -0.23 -13.61
C ARG A 153 2.37 1.19 -13.07
N VAL A 154 2.89 1.49 -11.88
CA VAL A 154 2.75 2.80 -11.24
C VAL A 154 4.08 3.54 -11.19
N ALA A 155 4.03 4.85 -11.42
CA ALA A 155 5.16 5.76 -11.35
C ALA A 155 5.14 6.59 -10.06
N ILE A 156 6.30 7.11 -9.66
CA ILE A 156 6.35 8.17 -8.65
C ILE A 156 5.59 9.38 -9.18
N GLY A 157 4.71 9.96 -8.35
CA GLY A 157 3.80 11.03 -8.75
C GLY A 157 2.39 10.56 -9.14
N ASP A 158 2.18 9.25 -9.35
CA ASP A 158 0.83 8.75 -9.62
C ASP A 158 -0.10 8.97 -8.42
N LEU A 159 -1.34 9.37 -8.73
CA LEU A 159 -2.34 9.70 -7.72
C LEU A 159 -3.10 8.46 -7.27
N LEU A 160 -3.30 8.38 -5.96
CA LEU A 160 -4.12 7.38 -5.29
C LEU A 160 -5.18 8.08 -4.44
N TYR A 161 -6.44 7.71 -4.64
CA TYR A 161 -7.54 8.14 -3.78
C TYR A 161 -8.05 7.00 -2.90
N ILE A 162 -8.14 7.21 -1.60
CA ILE A 162 -8.58 6.19 -0.63
C ILE A 162 -9.94 6.59 -0.05
N LYS A 163 -10.93 5.68 -0.14
CA LYS A 163 -12.33 5.91 0.29
C LYS A 163 -13.03 4.67 0.84
#